data_AF-Q97LT8-F1
#
_entry.id   AF-Q97LT8-F1
#
_cell.length_a   1.000
_cell.length_b   1.000
_cell.length_c   1.000
_cell.angle_alpha   90.00
_cell.angle_beta   90.00
_cell.angle_gamma   90.00
#
_symmetry.space_group_name_H-M   'P 1'
#
loop_
_entity.id
_entity.type
_entity.pdbx_description
1 polymer ?
#
loop_
_entity_poly.entity_id
_entity_poly.type
_entity_poly.pdbx_seq_one_letter_code
_entity_poly.pdbx_strand_id
1 'polypeptide(L)'
;MNLRKVIYDIKSKLCEYEFQLKIYFQDKIYGVYIYKNSNIEGDKYIEFMTIITDEFTEGEINLLKKIHDKLKFNSKVKGRYVSLDDVGKVDLQMKPYIYVENGKLKKGYMNIDYFTWWLVKNKAVGIKSPSIDSLKLGEF
;
A
#
# COMPACT_ATOMS: atom_id res chain seq x y z
N MET A 1 2.96 -11.52 -23.22
CA MET A 1 3.79 -10.75 -22.27
C MET A 1 4.31 -11.70 -21.20
N ASN A 2 5.62 -11.76 -20.96
CA ASN A 2 6.24 -12.70 -20.02
C ASN A 2 5.88 -12.34 -18.56
N LEU A 3 5.22 -13.25 -17.84
CA LEU A 3 4.79 -13.06 -16.44
C LEU A 3 5.96 -12.67 -15.51
N ARG A 4 7.12 -13.32 -15.64
CA ARG A 4 8.30 -13.03 -14.80
C ARG A 4 8.78 -11.58 -14.98
N LYS A 5 8.70 -11.05 -16.20
CA LYS A 5 9.09 -9.66 -16.51
C LYS A 5 8.15 -8.65 -15.84
N VAL A 6 6.86 -8.94 -15.78
CA VAL A 6 5.86 -8.08 -15.11
C VAL A 6 6.07 -8.04 -13.61
N ILE A 7 6.36 -9.20 -13.00
CA ILE A 7 6.63 -9.32 -11.57
C ILE A 7 7.88 -8.50 -11.20
N TYR A 8 8.95 -8.65 -11.99
CA TYR A 8 10.19 -7.92 -11.75
C TYR A 8 10.01 -6.40 -11.90
N ASP A 9 9.27 -5.96 -12.92
CA ASP A 9 8.95 -4.54 -13.13
C ASP A 9 8.18 -3.95 -11.95
N ILE A 10 7.13 -4.63 -11.47
CA ILE A 10 6.32 -4.11 -10.36
C ILE A 10 7.09 -4.14 -9.04
N LYS A 11 7.87 -5.20 -8.77
CA LYS A 11 8.73 -5.25 -7.59
C LYS A 11 9.76 -4.12 -7.60
N SER A 12 10.40 -3.87 -8.75
CA SER A 12 11.35 -2.77 -8.91
C SER A 12 10.70 -1.41 -8.66
N LYS A 13 9.51 -1.18 -9.22
CA LYS A 13 8.72 0.04 -8.99
C LYS A 13 8.31 0.23 -7.53
N LEU A 14 7.94 -0.84 -6.83
CA LEU A 14 7.59 -0.77 -5.42
C LEU A 14 8.81 -0.52 -4.52
N CYS A 15 9.99 -1.01 -4.89
CA CYS A 15 11.24 -0.64 -4.21
C CYS A 15 11.59 0.84 -4.42
N GLU A 16 11.46 1.35 -5.64
CA GLU A 16 11.68 2.78 -5.94
C GLU A 16 10.62 3.67 -5.26
N TYR A 17 9.37 3.20 -5.21
CA TYR A 17 8.29 3.83 -4.48
C TYR A 17 8.61 3.97 -3.00
N GLU A 18 8.95 2.87 -2.33
CA GLU A 18 9.29 2.88 -0.92
C GLU A 18 10.50 3.80 -0.64
N PHE A 19 11.52 3.75 -1.49
CA PHE A 19 12.67 4.63 -1.38
C PHE A 19 12.30 6.12 -1.48
N GLN A 20 11.50 6.50 -2.47
CA GLN A 20 11.05 7.89 -2.60
C GLN A 20 10.16 8.32 -1.44
N LEU A 21 9.27 7.44 -0.96
CA LEU A 21 8.46 7.72 0.21
C LEU A 21 9.33 8.05 1.43
N LYS A 22 10.36 7.24 1.71
CA LYS A 22 11.29 7.47 2.83
C LYS A 22 12.10 8.76 2.66
N ILE A 23 12.51 9.12 1.45
CA ILE A 23 13.21 10.40 1.20
C ILE A 23 12.30 11.59 1.52
N TYR A 24 11.08 11.57 1.00
CA TYR A 24 10.22 12.75 1.01
C TYR A 24 9.39 12.90 2.29
N PHE A 25 9.07 11.79 2.95
CA PHE A 25 8.16 11.77 4.10
C PHE A 25 8.79 11.16 5.35
N GLN A 26 10.01 10.62 5.26
CA GLN A 26 10.82 10.17 6.40
C GLN A 26 10.02 9.28 7.37
N ASP A 27 9.95 9.70 8.64
CA ASP A 27 9.32 8.95 9.73
C ASP A 27 7.80 8.83 9.59
N LYS A 28 7.16 9.64 8.72
CA LYS A 28 5.73 9.49 8.43
C LYS A 28 5.40 8.15 7.76
N ILE A 29 6.39 7.48 7.19
CA ILE A 29 6.19 6.21 6.49
C ILE A 29 6.66 5.10 7.41
N TYR A 30 5.72 4.36 7.98
CA TYR A 30 6.05 3.19 8.77
C TYR A 30 6.56 2.05 7.89
N GLY A 31 5.82 1.72 6.82
CA GLY A 31 6.21 0.67 5.89
C GLY A 31 5.25 0.48 4.72
N VAL A 32 5.70 -0.26 3.72
CA VAL A 32 4.97 -0.62 2.51
C VAL A 32 4.88 -2.15 2.42
N TYR A 33 3.67 -2.68 2.35
CA TYR A 33 3.38 -4.11 2.45
C TYR A 33 2.53 -4.57 1.28
N ILE A 34 3.01 -5.58 0.53
CA ILE A 34 2.22 -6.22 -0.52
C ILE A 34 1.48 -7.40 0.11
N TYR A 35 0.15 -7.39 0.13
CA TYR A 35 -0.64 -8.44 0.80
C TYR A 35 -1.53 -9.25 -0.14
N LYS A 36 -1.77 -8.76 -1.36
CA LYS A 36 -2.37 -9.55 -2.44
C LYS A 36 -1.48 -9.44 -3.67
N ASN A 37 -0.96 -10.59 -4.11
CA ASN A 37 -0.20 -10.70 -5.33
C ASN A 37 -0.64 -11.97 -6.05
N SER A 38 -1.33 -11.78 -7.16
CA SER A 38 -2.12 -12.81 -7.80
C SER A 38 -1.34 -13.81 -8.67
N ASN A 39 -0.01 -13.85 -8.53
CA ASN A 39 0.81 -14.92 -9.12
C ASN A 39 0.53 -16.30 -8.53
N ILE A 40 -0.23 -16.41 -7.44
CA ILE A 40 -0.51 -17.67 -6.76
C ILE A 40 -1.85 -18.29 -7.23
N GLU A 41 -2.82 -17.51 -7.72
CA GLU A 41 -4.18 -18.02 -8.04
C GLU A 41 -4.85 -17.42 -9.28
N GLY A 42 -4.11 -16.73 -10.17
CA GLY A 42 -4.60 -16.41 -11.53
C GLY A 42 -5.32 -15.07 -11.70
N ASP A 43 -5.51 -14.29 -10.63
CA ASP A 43 -5.89 -12.88 -10.75
C ASP A 43 -4.75 -12.04 -11.36
N LYS A 44 -5.02 -10.81 -11.82
CA LYS A 44 -4.01 -9.94 -12.47
C LYS A 44 -3.64 -8.69 -11.66
N TYR A 45 -3.92 -8.65 -10.35
CA TYR A 45 -3.84 -7.44 -9.53
C TYR A 45 -2.83 -7.55 -8.39
N ILE A 46 -2.08 -6.48 -8.14
CA ILE A 46 -1.23 -6.32 -6.97
C ILE A 46 -1.89 -5.29 -6.05
N GLU A 47 -2.11 -5.69 -4.81
CA GLU A 47 -2.60 -4.81 -3.76
C GLU A 47 -1.53 -4.63 -2.69
N PHE A 48 -1.23 -3.38 -2.38
CA PHE A 48 -0.30 -3.00 -1.33
C PHE A 48 -0.94 -2.01 -0.36
N MET A 49 -0.41 -1.98 0.86
CA MET A 49 -0.79 -1.06 1.91
C MET A 49 0.45 -0.31 2.38
N THR A 50 0.39 1.01 2.39
CA THR A 50 1.38 1.88 3.01
C THR A 50 0.84 2.26 4.38
N ILE A 51 1.56 1.89 5.43
CA ILE A 51 1.24 2.31 6.79
C ILE A 51 1.95 3.64 7.05
N ILE A 52 1.19 4.63 7.51
CA ILE A 52 1.67 5.98 7.81
C ILE A 52 1.51 6.27 9.29
N THR A 53 2.40 7.06 9.90
CA THR A 53 2.25 7.47 11.30
C THR A 53 1.39 8.71 11.46
N ASP A 54 1.34 9.54 10.42
CA ASP A 54 0.62 10.82 10.40
C ASP A 54 -0.05 11.06 9.05
N GLU A 55 -1.13 11.82 9.07
CA GLU A 55 -1.82 12.27 7.86
C GLU A 55 -0.92 13.17 6.99
N PHE A 56 -1.12 13.08 5.68
CA PHE A 56 -0.45 13.97 4.74
C PHE A 56 -1.16 15.33 4.68
N THR A 57 -0.35 16.39 4.71
CA THR A 57 -0.78 17.75 4.35
C THR A 57 -1.10 17.82 2.84
N GLU A 58 -1.81 18.86 2.41
CA GLU A 58 -2.10 19.06 0.99
C GLU A 58 -0.84 19.16 0.12
N GLY A 59 0.22 19.81 0.64
CA GLY A 59 1.52 19.88 -0.02
C GLY A 59 2.17 18.50 -0.20
N GLU A 60 2.10 17.66 0.84
CA GLU A 60 2.61 16.29 0.80
C GLU A 60 1.78 15.40 -0.14
N ILE A 61 0.45 15.58 -0.18
CA ILE A 61 -0.41 14.88 -1.14
C ILE A 61 -0.01 15.22 -2.58
N ASN A 62 0.35 16.47 -2.86
CA ASN A 62 0.82 16.86 -4.19
C ASN A 62 2.18 16.23 -4.54
N LEU A 63 3.07 16.07 -3.55
CA LEU A 63 4.32 15.34 -3.74
C LEU A 63 4.07 13.84 -3.96
N LEU A 64 3.14 13.26 -3.21
CA LEU A 64 2.72 11.86 -3.34
C LEU A 64 2.17 11.59 -4.75
N LYS A 65 1.35 12.51 -5.29
CA LYS A 65 0.87 12.45 -6.69
C LYS A 65 2.03 12.40 -7.68
N LYS A 66 3.03 13.27 -7.54
CA LYS A 66 4.22 13.28 -8.41
C LYS A 66 4.99 11.96 -8.38
N ILE A 67 5.12 11.34 -7.19
CA ILE A 67 5.76 10.01 -7.04
C ILE A 67 4.98 8.96 -7.84
N HIS A 68 3.65 8.91 -7.69
CA HIS A 68 2.79 7.99 -8.44
C HIS A 68 2.85 8.21 -9.94
N ASP A 69 2.78 9.46 -10.38
CA ASP A 69 2.83 9.84 -11.80
C ASP A 69 4.17 9.46 -12.44
N LYS A 70 5.28 9.60 -11.70
CA LYS A 70 6.63 9.19 -12.14
C LYS A 70 6.73 7.68 -12.30
N LEU A 71 6.20 6.91 -11.35
CA LEU A 71 6.30 5.45 -11.34
C LEU A 71 5.37 4.76 -12.33
N LYS A 72 4.28 5.44 -12.74
CA LYS A 72 3.29 4.95 -13.69
C LYS A 72 2.80 3.55 -13.32
N PHE A 73 2.26 3.42 -12.11
CA PHE A 73 1.53 2.21 -11.75
C PHE A 73 0.39 1.98 -12.73
N ASN A 74 0.30 0.78 -13.28
CA ASN A 74 -0.77 0.44 -14.22
C ASN A 74 -2.09 0.19 -13.47
N SER A 75 -3.18 -0.02 -14.22
CA SER A 75 -4.52 -0.29 -13.66
C SER A 75 -4.63 -1.57 -12.82
N LYS A 76 -3.57 -2.37 -12.79
CA LYS A 76 -3.51 -3.61 -12.02
C LYS A 76 -2.95 -3.42 -10.63
N VAL A 77 -2.48 -2.23 -10.28
CA VAL A 77 -1.94 -1.93 -8.96
C VAL A 77 -2.94 -1.10 -8.18
N LYS A 78 -3.31 -1.60 -7.00
CA LYS A 78 -4.13 -0.89 -6.02
C LYS A 78 -3.30 -0.65 -4.76
N GLY A 79 -3.33 0.58 -4.26
CA GLY A 79 -2.60 1.00 -3.08
C GLY A 79 -3.55 1.57 -2.06
N ARG A 80 -3.29 1.37 -0.77
CA ARG A 80 -4.04 1.99 0.32
C ARG A 80 -3.04 2.65 1.27
N TYR A 81 -3.39 3.81 1.81
CA TYR A 81 -2.64 4.47 2.87
C TYR A 81 -3.46 4.40 4.14
N VAL A 82 -2.95 3.74 5.17
CA VAL A 82 -3.69 3.52 6.42
C VAL A 82 -2.83 4.04 7.56
N SER A 83 -3.43 4.82 8.46
CA SER A 83 -2.73 5.28 9.66
C SER A 83 -2.35 4.09 10.54
N LEU A 84 -1.24 4.19 11.24
CA LEU A 84 -0.80 3.20 12.22
C LEU A 84 -1.87 2.98 13.30
N ASP A 85 -2.61 4.04 13.66
CA ASP A 85 -3.73 3.99 14.62
C ASP A 85 -4.97 3.26 14.08
N ASP A 86 -5.07 3.10 12.76
CA ASP A 86 -6.19 2.47 12.05
C ASP A 86 -5.90 1.03 11.62
N VAL A 87 -4.70 0.53 11.93
CA VAL A 87 -4.32 -0.86 11.69
C VAL A 87 -5.28 -1.81 12.40
N GLY A 88 -5.87 -2.74 11.64
CA GLY A 88 -6.86 -3.71 12.13
C GLY A 88 -8.32 -3.21 12.14
N LYS A 89 -8.57 -1.93 11.84
CA LYS A 89 -9.93 -1.38 11.77
C LYS A 89 -10.55 -1.57 10.39
N VAL A 90 -11.86 -1.81 10.35
CA VAL A 90 -12.61 -1.87 9.08
C VAL A 90 -13.07 -0.47 8.65
N ASP A 91 -13.45 -0.28 7.38
CA ASP A 91 -13.80 1.05 6.82
C ASP A 91 -14.79 1.85 7.69
N LEU A 92 -15.78 1.17 8.29
CA LEU A 92 -16.79 1.79 9.16
C LEU A 92 -16.23 2.38 10.46
N GLN A 93 -14.99 2.04 10.83
CA GLN A 93 -14.30 2.48 12.04
C GLN A 93 -13.19 3.52 11.74
N MET A 94 -12.99 3.88 10.47
CA MET A 94 -11.93 4.76 10.01
C MET A 94 -12.49 6.03 9.37
N LYS A 95 -11.65 7.05 9.23
CA LYS A 95 -11.94 8.17 8.32
C LYS A 95 -11.64 7.76 6.88
N PRO A 96 -12.19 8.46 5.86
CA PRO A 96 -11.81 8.23 4.48
C PRO A 96 -10.30 8.47 4.29
N TYR A 97 -9.63 7.52 3.64
CA TYR A 97 -8.19 7.50 3.52
C TYR A 97 -7.74 7.62 2.07
N ILE A 98 -6.45 7.85 1.85
CA ILE A 98 -5.88 7.94 0.51
C ILE A 98 -5.75 6.54 -0.07
N TYR A 99 -6.12 6.38 -1.34
CA TYR A 99 -5.93 5.13 -2.06
C TYR A 99 -5.52 5.39 -3.50
N VAL A 100 -4.94 4.37 -4.12
CA VAL A 100 -4.50 4.36 -5.51
C VAL A 100 -5.38 3.38 -6.26
N GLU A 101 -6.01 3.87 -7.32
CA GLU A 101 -6.79 3.05 -8.25
C GLU A 101 -6.59 3.59 -9.66
N ASN A 102 -6.33 2.71 -10.62
CA ASN A 102 -6.04 3.09 -12.00
C ASN A 102 -4.88 4.09 -12.12
N GLY A 103 -3.86 3.91 -11.27
CA GLY A 103 -2.67 4.78 -11.22
C GLY A 103 -2.92 6.17 -10.66
N LYS A 104 -4.11 6.47 -10.14
CA LYS A 104 -4.47 7.79 -9.61
C LYS A 104 -4.71 7.73 -8.11
N LEU A 105 -4.25 8.75 -7.40
CA LEU A 105 -4.58 8.97 -6.00
C LEU A 105 -6.00 9.53 -5.86
N LYS A 106 -6.76 8.94 -4.95
CA LYS A 106 -8.12 9.32 -4.57
C LYS A 106 -8.24 9.30 -3.03
N LYS A 107 -9.30 9.89 -2.49
CA LYS A 107 -9.63 9.82 -1.05
C LYS A 107 -11.03 9.23 -0.89
N GLY A 108 -11.20 8.26 -0.01
CA GLY A 108 -12.45 7.52 0.13
C GLY A 108 -12.26 6.21 0.89
N TYR A 109 -13.24 5.32 0.73
CA TYR A 109 -13.23 3.96 1.27
C TYR A 109 -13.02 2.94 0.13
N MET A 110 -12.29 1.86 0.40
CA MET A 110 -11.94 0.82 -0.57
C MET A 110 -12.20 -0.60 -0.05
N ASN A 111 -13.21 -0.72 0.83
CA ASN A 111 -13.68 -1.94 1.48
C ASN A 111 -12.57 -2.67 2.25
N ILE A 112 -11.84 -1.97 3.14
CA ILE A 112 -11.02 -2.67 4.13
C ILE A 112 -11.95 -3.35 5.13
N ASP A 113 -11.85 -4.68 5.17
CA ASP A 113 -12.59 -5.58 6.03
C ASP A 113 -11.65 -6.49 6.84
N TYR A 114 -12.21 -7.36 7.68
CA TYR A 114 -11.41 -8.30 8.48
C TYR A 114 -10.60 -9.27 7.61
N PHE A 115 -11.11 -9.65 6.43
CA PHE A 115 -10.38 -10.52 5.51
C PHE A 115 -9.15 -9.82 4.92
N THR A 116 -9.25 -8.53 4.63
CA THR A 116 -8.12 -7.69 4.22
C THR A 116 -7.03 -7.70 5.28
N TRP A 117 -7.38 -7.52 6.55
CA TRP A 117 -6.39 -7.59 7.64
C TRP A 117 -5.83 -8.98 7.88
N TRP A 118 -6.64 -10.02 7.72
CA TRP A 118 -6.17 -11.39 7.74
C TRP A 118 -5.14 -11.64 6.63
N LEU A 119 -5.37 -11.16 5.40
CA LEU A 119 -4.39 -11.23 4.31
C LEU A 119 -3.12 -10.44 4.64
N VAL A 120 -3.25 -9.24 5.20
CA VAL A 120 -2.09 -8.44 5.61
C VAL A 120 -1.27 -9.21 6.65
N LYS A 121 -1.89 -9.70 7.73
CA LYS A 121 -1.22 -10.44 8.80
C LYS A 121 -0.52 -11.70 8.29
N ASN A 122 -1.19 -12.48 7.43
CA ASN A 122 -0.72 -13.84 7.09
C ASN A 122 0.03 -13.94 5.77
N LYS A 123 -0.12 -12.96 4.87
CA LYS A 123 0.40 -13.02 3.50
C LYS A 123 1.23 -11.81 3.11
N ALA A 124 1.26 -10.74 3.91
CA ALA A 124 2.00 -9.55 3.54
C ALA A 124 3.51 -9.79 3.47
N VAL A 125 4.12 -9.20 2.45
CA VAL A 125 5.57 -9.08 2.33
C VAL A 125 5.93 -7.59 2.38
N GLY A 126 6.76 -7.24 3.36
CA GLY A 126 7.31 -5.88 3.50
C GLY A 126 8.32 -5.57 2.39
N ILE A 127 8.19 -4.38 1.79
CA ILE A 127 9.19 -3.82 0.90
C ILE A 127 10.12 -2.97 1.76
N LYS A 128 11.30 -3.49 2.11
CA LYS A 128 12.27 -2.83 3.00
C LYS A 128 11.65 -2.23 4.27
N SER A 129 10.62 -2.89 4.79
CA SER A 129 9.79 -2.40 5.88
C SER A 129 10.03 -3.23 7.15
N PRO A 130 9.60 -2.73 8.33
CA PRO A 130 9.54 -3.52 9.55
C PRO A 130 8.78 -4.85 9.35
N SER A 131 8.98 -5.80 10.27
CA SER A 131 8.20 -7.05 10.23
C SER A 131 6.71 -6.75 10.31
N ILE A 132 5.88 -7.54 9.64
CA ILE A 132 4.43 -7.38 9.78
C ILE A 132 3.97 -7.63 11.23
N ASP A 133 4.69 -8.47 11.97
CA ASP A 133 4.38 -8.79 13.37
C ASP A 133 4.53 -7.59 14.31
N SER A 134 5.23 -6.52 13.89
CA SER A 134 5.31 -5.28 14.67
C SER A 134 4.09 -4.38 14.49
N LEU A 135 3.27 -4.62 13.47
CA LEU A 135 1.89 -4.13 13.42
C LEU A 135 1.09 -5.02 14.38
N LYS A 136 0.65 -4.50 15.53
CA LYS A 136 -0.08 -5.22 16.58
C LYS A 136 -1.50 -5.63 16.13
N LEU A 137 -1.59 -6.42 15.07
CA LEU A 137 -2.81 -6.91 14.47
C LEU A 137 -3.42 -8.01 15.36
N GLY A 138 -4.65 -7.79 15.81
CA GLY A 138 -5.41 -8.73 16.63
C GLY A 138 -5.66 -10.09 15.96
N GLU A 139 -6.39 -10.96 16.64
CA GLU A 139 -6.90 -12.20 16.04
C GLU A 139 -8.14 -11.89 15.19
N PHE A 140 -8.20 -12.45 13.99
CA PHE A 140 -9.27 -12.26 13.00
C PHE A 140 -9.74 -13.63 12.52
#